data_AF-A0A358QMR3-F1
#
_entry.id   AF-A0A358QMR3-F1
#
_cell.length_a   1.000
_cell.length_b   1.000
_cell.length_c   1.000
_cell.angle_alpha   90.00
_cell.angle_beta   90.00
_cell.angle_gamma   90.00
#
_symmetry.space_group_name_H-M   'P 1'
#
loop_
_entity.id
_entity.type
_entity.pdbx_description
1 polymer ?
#
loop_
_entity_poly.entity_id
_entity_poly.type
_entity_poly.pdbx_seq_one_letter_code
_entity_poly.pdbx_strand_id
1 'polypeptide(L)'
;MPLVLISFLDGEIVHAEISDLSFDRPLVEAELRGADPNNERALFPLTAIRQLVIGQPEPAPEDLPEWDHAAFHFIDGQVLRASVAPDSALGRFGGLWRAVEPGVPEMRTLGIPYSSLKGVYKLRQWDSRPVGARSGANARADQVARILAERDGGGRAAASPAPPQRPLISRVQQ
;
A
#
# COMPACT_ATOMS: atom_id res chain seq x y z
N MET A 1 15.88 -18.25 -5.19
CA MET A 1 15.29 -16.90 -5.07
C MET A 1 13.88 -17.08 -4.52
N PRO A 2 13.42 -16.28 -3.54
CA PRO A 2 12.05 -16.40 -3.06
C PRO A 2 11.06 -16.14 -4.20
N LEU A 3 10.03 -16.99 -4.30
CA LEU A 3 8.86 -16.71 -5.11
C LEU A 3 8.13 -15.52 -4.49
N VAL A 4 7.79 -14.53 -5.30
CA VAL A 4 7.09 -13.33 -4.89
C VAL A 4 5.87 -13.12 -5.76
N LEU A 5 4.73 -12.94 -5.10
CA LEU A 5 3.50 -12.48 -5.73
C LEU A 5 3.45 -10.96 -5.64
N ILE A 6 3.49 -10.27 -6.78
CA ILE A 6 3.43 -8.81 -6.85
C ILE A 6 2.00 -8.44 -7.22
N SER A 7 1.33 -7.66 -6.37
CA SER A 7 0.04 -7.03 -6.69
C SER A 7 0.25 -5.57 -7.05
N PHE A 8 -0.24 -5.15 -8.21
CA PHE A 8 -0.16 -3.76 -8.68
C PHE A 8 -1.39 -2.94 -8.25
N LEU A 9 -1.27 -1.62 -8.34
CA LEU A 9 -2.34 -0.67 -7.98
C LEU A 9 -3.55 -0.73 -8.93
N ASP A 10 -3.34 -1.16 -10.17
CA ASP A 10 -4.40 -1.38 -11.16
C ASP A 10 -5.11 -2.74 -11.03
N GLY A 11 -4.65 -3.58 -10.09
CA GLY A 11 -5.21 -4.90 -9.84
C GLY A 11 -4.50 -6.04 -10.57
N GLU A 12 -3.47 -5.76 -11.39
CA GLU A 12 -2.67 -6.82 -12.00
C GLU A 12 -1.89 -7.61 -10.93
N ILE A 13 -1.66 -8.90 -11.20
CA ILE A 13 -0.89 -9.79 -10.34
C ILE A 13 0.17 -10.52 -11.17
N VAL A 14 1.43 -10.44 -10.73
CA VAL A 14 2.58 -11.11 -11.36
C VAL A 14 3.24 -12.06 -10.38
N HIS A 15 3.63 -13.24 -10.87
CA HIS A 15 4.49 -14.17 -10.16
C HIS A 15 5.93 -13.97 -10.64
N ALA A 16 6.85 -13.73 -9.70
CA ALA A 16 8.24 -13.49 -10.05
C ALA A 16 9.19 -14.05 -8.99
N GLU A 17 10.46 -14.17 -9.34
CA GLU A 17 11.56 -14.44 -8.43
C GLU A 17 12.42 -13.21 -8.27
N ILE A 18 12.74 -12.85 -7.03
CA ILE A 18 13.53 -11.66 -6.71
C ILE A 18 14.71 -12.08 -5.85
N SER A 19 15.93 -11.87 -6.34
CA SER A 19 17.17 -12.25 -5.63
C SER A 19 17.58 -11.26 -4.54
N ASP A 20 17.40 -9.97 -4.77
CA ASP A 20 17.82 -8.88 -3.89
C ASP A 20 16.66 -7.91 -3.62
N LEU A 21 15.65 -8.40 -2.89
CA LEU A 21 14.50 -7.58 -2.49
C LEU A 21 14.93 -6.60 -1.39
N SER A 22 15.04 -5.33 -1.76
CA SER A 22 15.31 -4.23 -0.84
C SER A 22 14.37 -3.06 -1.12
N PHE A 23 13.93 -2.41 -0.03
CA PHE A 23 13.15 -1.18 -0.08
C PHE A 23 14.02 0.08 0.01
N ASP A 24 15.34 -0.02 -0.13
CA ASP A 24 16.23 1.15 -0.17
C ASP A 24 16.44 1.72 -1.57
N ARG A 25 15.90 1.03 -2.59
CA ARG A 25 15.85 1.48 -3.98
C ARG A 25 14.39 1.67 -4.41
N PRO A 26 14.09 2.61 -5.32
CA PRO A 26 12.72 2.87 -5.77
C PRO A 26 12.21 1.84 -6.81
N LEU A 27 12.99 0.79 -7.08
CA LEU A 27 12.75 -0.20 -8.12
C LEU A 27 13.01 -1.62 -7.56
N VAL A 28 12.27 -2.59 -8.06
CA VAL A 28 12.48 -4.02 -7.84
C VAL A 28 12.82 -4.67 -9.18
N GLU A 29 13.95 -5.38 -9.23
CA GLU A 29 14.29 -6.26 -10.35
C GLU A 29 13.73 -7.66 -10.06
N ALA A 30 13.07 -8.26 -11.04
CA ALA A 30 12.45 -9.55 -10.87
C ALA A 30 12.59 -10.41 -12.14
N GLU A 31 12.82 -11.70 -11.96
CA GLU A 31 12.74 -12.72 -13.00
C GLU A 31 11.30 -13.23 -13.07
N LEU A 32 10.68 -13.16 -14.25
CA LEU A 32 9.25 -13.45 -14.38
C LEU A 32 9.00 -14.96 -14.49
N ARG A 33 7.99 -15.46 -13.75
CA ARG A 33 7.47 -16.82 -13.89
C ARG A 33 6.15 -16.72 -14.68
N GLY A 34 6.20 -16.89 -16.01
CA GLY A 34 5.02 -16.67 -16.86
C GLY A 34 5.16 -17.10 -18.32
N ALA A 35 4.03 -17.10 -19.04
CA ALA A 35 3.82 -17.79 -20.32
C ALA A 35 4.45 -17.13 -21.56
N ASP A 36 4.95 -15.90 -21.47
CA ASP A 36 5.64 -15.24 -22.57
C ASP A 36 7.14 -15.57 -22.51
N PRO A 37 7.66 -16.42 -23.42
CA PRO A 37 9.07 -16.79 -23.42
C PRO A 37 10.01 -15.62 -23.74
N ASN A 38 9.47 -14.48 -24.19
CA ASN A 38 10.27 -13.30 -24.53
C ASN A 38 10.61 -12.42 -23.31
N ASN A 39 9.93 -12.60 -22.16
CA ASN A 39 10.12 -11.76 -20.99
C ASN A 39 10.85 -12.53 -19.89
N GLU A 40 12.18 -12.37 -19.82
CA GLU A 40 13.02 -13.00 -18.80
C GLU A 40 13.09 -12.17 -17.51
N ARG A 41 13.20 -10.84 -17.63
CA ARG A 41 13.39 -9.92 -16.51
C ARG A 41 12.56 -8.65 -16.64
N ALA A 42 12.16 -8.10 -15.50
CA ALA A 42 11.45 -6.83 -15.42
C ALA A 42 11.99 -5.95 -14.30
N LEU A 43 11.90 -4.63 -14.51
CA LEU A 43 12.09 -3.61 -13.48
C LEU A 43 10.74 -3.01 -13.15
N PHE A 44 10.29 -3.20 -11.91
CA PHE A 44 9.04 -2.66 -11.42
C PHE A 44 9.30 -1.46 -10.51
N PRO A 45 8.74 -0.28 -10.80
CA PRO A 45 8.79 0.83 -9.87
C PRO A 45 7.90 0.54 -8.67
N LEU A 46 8.41 0.81 -7.47
CA LEU A 46 7.67 0.63 -6.22
C LEU A 46 6.37 1.45 -6.19
N THR A 47 6.30 2.54 -6.96
CA THR A 47 5.11 3.38 -7.10
C THR A 47 3.96 2.72 -7.85
N ALA A 48 4.21 1.65 -8.63
CA ALA A 48 3.16 0.88 -9.30
C ALA A 48 2.66 -0.30 -8.44
N ILE A 49 3.47 -0.73 -7.48
CA ILE A 49 3.19 -1.91 -6.65
C ILE A 49 2.31 -1.52 -5.47
N ARG A 50 1.20 -2.24 -5.27
CA ARG A 50 0.37 -2.15 -4.07
C ARG A 50 1.03 -2.89 -2.91
N GLN A 51 1.36 -4.16 -3.11
CA GLN A 51 2.00 -5.02 -2.12
C GLN A 51 2.71 -6.20 -2.78
N LEU A 52 3.62 -6.83 -2.05
CA LEU A 52 4.31 -8.06 -2.39
C LEU A 52 4.02 -9.11 -1.30
N VAL A 53 3.74 -10.35 -1.70
CA VAL A 53 3.71 -11.52 -0.79
C VAL A 53 4.93 -12.37 -1.10
N ILE A 54 5.78 -12.61 -0.10
CA ILE A 54 7.11 -13.18 -0.27
C ILE A 54 7.15 -14.57 0.34
N GLY A 55 7.62 -15.54 -0.46
CA GLY A 55 7.73 -16.93 -0.04
C GLY A 55 6.38 -17.63 0.09
N GLN A 56 6.40 -18.76 0.78
CA GLN A 56 5.20 -19.52 1.09
C GLN A 56 4.63 -19.07 2.44
N PRO A 57 3.31 -19.17 2.64
CA PRO A 57 2.72 -18.99 3.97
C PRO A 57 3.33 -19.99 4.96
N GLU A 58 3.55 -19.52 6.18
CA GLU A 58 4.02 -20.33 7.31
C GLU A 58 2.90 -20.45 8.35
N PRO A 59 2.88 -21.48 9.22
CA PRO A 59 1.93 -21.54 10.33
C PRO A 59 2.02 -20.29 11.22
N ALA A 60 0.88 -19.79 11.70
CA ALA A 60 0.89 -18.70 12.68
C ALA A 60 1.63 -19.14 13.96
N PRO A 61 2.49 -18.28 14.54
CA PRO A 61 3.30 -18.66 15.69
C PRO A 61 2.50 -18.60 17.00
N GLU A 62 2.97 -19.31 18.03
CA GLU A 62 2.28 -19.40 19.32
C GLU A 62 2.29 -18.09 20.13
N ASP A 63 3.31 -17.24 19.90
CA ASP A 63 3.50 -15.94 20.54
C ASP A 63 2.68 -14.80 19.89
N LEU A 64 1.80 -15.12 18.94
CA LEU A 64 0.93 -14.17 18.26
C LEU A 64 0.21 -13.16 19.18
N PRO A 65 -0.25 -13.52 20.40
CA PRO A 65 -0.87 -12.55 21.33
C PRO A 65 0.03 -11.39 21.76
N GLU A 66 1.36 -11.53 21.66
CA GLU A 66 2.33 -10.48 22.03
C GLU A 66 2.62 -9.51 20.89
N TRP A 67 2.18 -9.84 19.67
CA TRP A 67 2.45 -9.04 18.48
C TRP A 67 1.59 -7.79 18.43
N ASP A 68 2.13 -6.75 17.78
CA ASP A 68 1.41 -5.50 17.60
C ASP A 68 0.29 -5.65 16.56
N HIS A 69 -0.88 -5.12 16.85
CA HIS A 69 -1.96 -5.06 15.87
C HIS A 69 -1.78 -3.82 14.98
N ALA A 70 -1.83 -3.99 13.66
CA ALA A 70 -1.71 -2.90 12.71
C ALA A 70 -2.85 -2.88 11.67
N ALA A 71 -3.22 -1.67 11.25
CA ALA A 71 -4.03 -1.43 10.05
C ALA A 71 -3.20 -0.67 9.01
N PHE A 72 -2.98 -1.30 7.86
CA PHE A 72 -2.35 -0.71 6.69
C PHE A 72 -3.45 -0.15 5.79
N HIS A 73 -3.53 1.17 5.68
CA HIS A 73 -4.49 1.84 4.81
C HIS A 73 -3.84 2.12 3.47
N PHE A 74 -4.35 1.51 2.40
CA PHE A 74 -3.85 1.71 1.05
C PHE A 74 -4.48 2.94 0.37
N ILE A 75 -3.79 3.49 -0.62
CA ILE A 75 -4.24 4.66 -1.38
C ILE A 75 -5.55 4.39 -2.14
N ASP A 76 -5.73 3.16 -2.60
CA ASP A 76 -6.92 2.66 -3.31
C ASP A 76 -8.15 2.46 -2.39
N GLY A 77 -8.01 2.66 -1.07
CA GLY A 77 -9.08 2.49 -0.10
C GLY A 77 -9.14 1.11 0.56
N GLN A 78 -8.32 0.15 0.13
CA GLN A 78 -8.19 -1.14 0.82
C GLN A 78 -7.57 -0.95 2.21
N VAL A 79 -7.92 -1.85 3.14
CA VAL A 79 -7.34 -1.87 4.48
C VAL A 79 -6.97 -3.29 4.86
N LEU A 80 -5.67 -3.55 4.96
CA LEU A 80 -5.14 -4.79 5.54
C LEU A 80 -5.03 -4.64 7.05
N ARG A 81 -5.54 -5.62 7.79
CA ARG A 81 -5.44 -5.70 9.25
C ARG A 81 -4.66 -6.96 9.60
N ALA A 82 -3.59 -6.81 10.37
CA ALA A 82 -2.78 -7.96 10.78
C ALA A 82 -2.13 -7.75 12.16
N SER A 83 -1.91 -8.85 12.87
CA SER A 83 -0.89 -8.91 13.92
C SER A 83 0.47 -8.94 13.25
N VAL A 84 1.41 -8.13 13.72
CA VAL A 84 2.68 -7.86 13.04
C VAL A 84 3.84 -8.17 13.98
N ALA A 85 4.79 -8.95 13.48
CA ALA A 85 5.97 -9.37 14.23
C ALA A 85 6.86 -8.16 14.62
N PRO A 86 7.56 -8.24 15.77
CA PRO A 86 8.42 -7.16 16.24
C PRO A 86 9.66 -6.92 15.37
N ASP A 87 10.05 -7.87 14.53
CA ASP A 87 11.22 -7.82 13.64
C ASP A 87 10.93 -7.23 12.27
N SER A 88 9.94 -6.33 12.18
CA SER A 88 9.62 -5.61 10.95
C SER A 88 10.84 -4.82 10.45
N ALA A 89 11.20 -4.99 9.18
CA ALA A 89 12.36 -4.33 8.58
C ALA A 89 11.91 -3.18 7.67
N LEU A 90 12.27 -1.94 8.02
CA LEU A 90 11.88 -0.75 7.27
C LEU A 90 13.04 -0.26 6.41
N GLY A 91 12.76 -0.02 5.12
CA GLY A 91 13.67 0.65 4.19
C GLY A 91 13.21 2.06 3.85
N ARG A 92 13.95 2.72 2.96
CA ARG A 92 13.66 4.11 2.54
C ARG A 92 12.31 4.28 1.82
N PHE A 93 11.90 3.29 1.03
CA PHE A 93 10.74 3.36 0.12
C PHE A 93 9.61 2.39 0.48
N GLY A 94 9.74 1.64 1.57
CA GLY A 94 8.76 0.66 2.01
C GLY A 94 9.28 -0.18 3.17
N GLY A 95 8.61 -1.27 3.48
CA GLY A 95 9.04 -2.18 4.53
C GLY A 95 8.65 -3.63 4.28
N LEU A 96 9.18 -4.49 5.14
CA LEU A 96 8.88 -5.91 5.25
C LEU A 96 8.22 -6.17 6.60
N TRP A 97 7.09 -6.87 6.56
CA TRP A 97 6.31 -7.23 7.73
C TRP A 97 5.97 -8.71 7.69
N ARG A 98 6.28 -9.44 8.77
CA ARG A 98 5.66 -10.74 9.01
C ARG A 98 4.32 -10.50 9.68
N ALA A 99 3.26 -10.99 9.05
CA ALA A 99 1.91 -10.59 9.35
C ALA A 99 0.95 -11.79 9.37
N VAL A 100 0.07 -11.82 10.36
CA VAL A 100 -1.03 -12.79 10.47
C VAL A 100 -2.35 -12.01 10.44
N GLU A 101 -3.20 -12.30 9.47
CA GLU A 101 -4.53 -11.70 9.38
C GLU A 101 -5.48 -12.31 10.43
N PRO A 102 -6.42 -11.54 11.01
CA PRO A 102 -7.38 -12.06 11.98
C PRO A 102 -8.17 -13.26 11.46
N GLY A 103 -8.11 -14.38 12.20
CA GLY A 103 -8.83 -15.62 11.86
C GLY A 103 -8.17 -16.46 10.77
N VAL A 104 -7.00 -16.06 10.27
CA VAL A 104 -6.20 -16.84 9.31
C VAL A 104 -5.09 -17.55 10.08
N PRO A 105 -4.97 -18.89 10.01
CA PRO A 105 -3.97 -19.65 10.76
C PRO A 105 -2.57 -19.65 10.09
N GLU A 106 -2.29 -18.63 9.26
CA GLU A 106 -1.08 -18.52 8.47
C GLU A 106 -0.43 -17.14 8.65
N MET A 107 0.88 -17.14 8.79
CA MET A 107 1.76 -15.99 8.70
C MET A 107 2.26 -15.82 7.27
N ARG A 108 2.30 -14.58 6.80
CA ARG A 108 2.89 -14.20 5.51
C ARG A 108 3.94 -13.13 5.69
N THR A 109 4.98 -13.19 4.86
CA THR A 109 5.94 -12.08 4.74
C THR A 109 5.43 -11.12 3.66
N LEU A 110 5.16 -9.88 4.04
CA LEU A 110 4.59 -8.84 3.20
C LEU A 110 5.62 -7.75 2.95
N GLY A 111 5.83 -7.41 1.67
CA GLY A 111 6.51 -6.19 1.27
C GLY A 111 5.50 -5.11 0.90
N ILE A 112 5.55 -3.93 1.51
CA ILE A 112 4.61 -2.85 1.18
C ILE A 112 5.40 -1.56 0.89
N PRO A 113 5.35 -1.05 -0.35
CA PRO A 113 5.86 0.27 -0.69
C PRO A 113 5.12 1.38 0.08
N TYR A 114 5.83 2.39 0.56
CA TYR A 114 5.16 3.54 1.20
C TYR A 114 4.30 4.33 0.21
N SER A 115 4.62 4.30 -1.08
CA SER A 115 3.82 4.92 -2.13
C SER A 115 2.41 4.34 -2.28
N SER A 116 2.18 3.10 -1.83
CA SER A 116 0.85 2.49 -1.88
C SER A 116 0.02 2.75 -0.62
N LEU A 117 0.59 3.40 0.39
CA LEU A 117 -0.04 3.61 1.69
C LEU A 117 -0.51 5.06 1.89
N LYS A 118 -1.71 5.21 2.47
CA LYS A 118 -2.12 6.44 3.17
C LYS A 118 -1.50 6.52 4.56
N GLY A 119 -1.25 5.36 5.18
CA GLY A 119 -0.61 5.26 6.49
C GLY A 119 -0.77 3.89 7.14
N VAL A 120 0.02 3.66 8.19
CA VAL A 120 -0.03 2.45 9.03
C VAL A 120 -0.37 2.88 10.45
N TYR A 121 -1.35 2.22 11.06
CA TYR A 121 -1.85 2.58 12.39
C TYR A 121 -1.74 1.40 13.33
N LYS A 122 -1.13 1.63 14.49
CA LYS A 122 -1.17 0.67 15.61
C LYS A 122 -2.56 0.66 16.23
N LEU A 123 -3.12 -0.53 16.41
CA LEU A 123 -4.42 -0.76 17.01
C LEU A 123 -4.24 -1.25 18.45
N ARG A 124 -5.13 -0.81 19.35
CA ARG A 124 -5.15 -1.30 20.74
C ARG A 124 -5.81 -2.68 20.86
N GLN A 125 -6.80 -2.92 20.04
CA GLN A 125 -7.58 -4.16 20.00
C GLN A 125 -8.21 -4.31 18.62
N TRP A 126 -8.58 -5.54 18.25
CA TRP A 126 -9.37 -5.79 17.05
C TRP A 126 -10.76 -5.15 17.18
N ASP A 127 -11.22 -4.50 16.11
CA ASP A 127 -12.61 -4.05 16.04
C ASP A 127 -13.51 -5.28 15.87
N SER A 128 -14.18 -5.67 16.95
CA SER A 128 -15.07 -6.82 17.02
C SER A 128 -16.43 -6.60 16.35
N ARG A 129 -16.67 -5.41 15.78
CA ARG A 129 -17.96 -5.09 15.15
C ARG A 129 -18.12 -5.77 13.77
N PRO A 130 -19.33 -6.28 13.44
CA PRO A 130 -19.61 -6.92 12.15
C PRO A 130 -19.31 -6.01 10.96
N VAL A 131 -18.94 -6.59 9.81
CA VAL A 131 -18.51 -5.88 8.59
C VAL A 131 -19.48 -4.76 8.17
N GLY A 132 -20.80 -4.99 8.27
CA GLY A 132 -21.83 -4.00 7.92
C GLY A 132 -22.09 -2.91 8.96
N ALA A 133 -21.56 -3.05 10.19
CA ALA A 133 -21.67 -2.06 11.26
C ALA A 133 -20.47 -1.09 11.30
N ARG A 134 -19.49 -1.27 10.40
CA ARG A 134 -18.29 -0.42 10.26
C ARG A 134 -18.64 0.91 9.60
N SER A 135 -19.43 1.74 10.29
CA SER A 135 -19.70 3.11 9.85
C SER A 135 -18.49 4.00 10.16
N GLY A 136 -17.90 4.60 9.12
CA GLY A 136 -16.75 5.51 9.30
C GLY A 136 -16.15 6.06 8.00
N ALA A 137 -16.35 5.38 6.86
CA ALA A 137 -15.98 5.95 5.56
C ALA A 137 -16.86 7.17 5.19
N ASN A 138 -18.16 7.13 5.54
CA ASN A 138 -19.08 8.24 5.26
C ASN A 138 -18.92 9.40 6.25
N ALA A 139 -18.76 9.15 7.56
CA ALA A 139 -18.69 10.22 8.56
C ALA A 139 -17.43 11.10 8.44
N ARG A 140 -16.30 10.53 8.00
CA ARG A 140 -15.05 11.29 7.79
C ARG A 140 -15.07 12.08 6.48
N ALA A 141 -15.71 11.54 5.44
CA ALA A 141 -15.99 12.29 4.22
C ALA A 141 -16.92 13.48 4.49
N ASP A 142 -17.94 13.30 5.34
CA ASP A 142 -18.84 14.37 5.78
C ASP A 142 -18.13 15.44 6.61
N GLN A 143 -17.16 15.04 7.44
CA GLN A 143 -16.38 15.98 8.25
C GLN A 143 -15.41 16.80 7.39
N VAL A 144 -14.74 16.19 6.40
CA VAL A 144 -13.86 16.91 5.46
C VAL A 144 -14.68 17.80 4.53
N ALA A 145 -15.82 17.33 4.03
CA ALA A 145 -16.75 18.13 3.23
C ALA A 145 -17.30 19.32 4.01
N ARG A 146 -17.62 19.15 5.31
CA ARG A 146 -18.02 20.24 6.20
C ARG A 146 -16.89 21.25 6.44
N ILE A 147 -15.67 20.80 6.71
CA ILE A 147 -14.50 21.67 6.92
C ILE A 147 -14.17 22.47 5.64
N LEU A 148 -14.34 21.87 4.46
CA LEU A 148 -14.16 22.56 3.18
C LEU A 148 -15.29 23.54 2.90
N ALA A 149 -16.55 23.17 3.16
CA ALA A 149 -17.71 24.05 3.01
C ALA A 149 -17.66 25.27 3.96
N GLU A 150 -17.14 25.09 5.18
CA GLU A 150 -16.90 26.18 6.14
C GLU A 150 -15.77 27.11 5.69
N ARG A 151 -14.75 26.59 4.98
CA ARG A 151 -13.69 27.41 4.36
C ARG A 151 -14.18 28.19 3.15
N ASP A 152 -15.02 27.59 2.31
CA ASP A 152 -15.55 28.23 1.11
C ASP A 152 -16.62 29.29 1.42
N GLY A 153 -17.30 29.20 2.57
CA GLY A 153 -18.27 30.20 3.04
C GLY A 153 -17.66 31.51 3.55
N GLY A 154 -16.36 31.54 3.86
CA GLY A 154 -15.69 32.66 4.53
C GLY A 154 -14.84 33.58 3.64
N GLY A 155 -14.75 33.34 2.33
CA GLY A 155 -13.77 34.02 1.47
C GLY A 155 -14.33 34.45 0.13
N ARG A 156 -15.25 35.42 0.11
CA ARG A 156 -15.70 36.06 -1.14
C ARG A 156 -15.24 37.52 -1.19
N ALA A 157 -14.04 37.74 -1.73
CA ALA A 157 -13.63 39.01 -2.34
C ALA A 157 -12.96 38.73 -3.71
N ALA A 158 -13.42 39.46 -4.74
CA ALA A 158 -13.09 39.44 -6.17
C ALA A 158 -11.58 39.59 -6.50
N ALA A 159 -10.98 39.36 -7.67
CA ALA A 159 -11.26 38.90 -9.06
C ALA A 159 -9.86 38.51 -9.65
N SER A 160 -9.60 37.74 -10.71
CA SER A 160 -9.95 37.87 -12.14
C SER A 160 -9.26 36.71 -12.91
N PRO A 161 -9.59 36.43 -14.19
CA PRO A 161 -9.27 35.17 -14.87
C PRO A 161 -7.82 35.10 -15.38
N ALA A 162 -7.17 33.95 -15.15
CA ALA A 162 -5.84 33.65 -15.69
C ALA A 162 -5.92 33.24 -17.17
N PRO A 163 -4.97 33.66 -18.03
CA PRO A 163 -4.95 33.30 -19.44
C PRO A 163 -4.55 31.81 -19.65
N PRO A 164 -4.92 31.20 -20.79
CA PRO A 164 -4.75 29.77 -21.03
C PRO A 164 -3.26 29.38 -21.07
N GLN A 165 -2.85 28.50 -20.16
CA GLN A 165 -1.51 27.92 -20.16
C GLN A 165 -1.40 26.86 -21.28
N ARG A 166 -0.41 27.03 -22.16
CA ARG A 166 -0.07 26.05 -23.21
C ARG A 166 0.40 24.71 -22.60
N PRO A 167 0.14 23.57 -23.28
CA PRO A 167 0.50 22.23 -22.80
C PRO A 167 2.01 22.01 -22.67
N LEU A 168 2.40 21.19 -21.69
CA LEU A 168 3.77 20.93 -21.24
C LEU A 168 4.76 20.49 -22.33
N ILE A 169 4.27 19.89 -23.43
CA ILE A 169 5.10 19.32 -24.51
C ILE A 169 5.94 20.37 -25.27
N SER A 170 5.59 21.66 -25.21
CA SER A 170 6.36 22.71 -25.89
C SER A 170 7.53 23.28 -25.08
N ARG A 171 7.90 22.68 -23.93
CA ARG A 171 8.94 23.20 -23.02
C ARG A 171 10.22 22.36 -22.93
N VAL A 172 10.35 21.29 -23.73
CA VAL A 172 11.48 20.35 -23.66
C VAL A 172 12.45 20.49 -24.86
N GLN A 173 12.62 21.69 -25.40
CA GLN A 173 13.76 21.98 -26.28
C GLN A 173 14.33 23.36 -25.97
N GLN A 174 15.40 23.38 -25.17
CA GLN A 174 16.67 24.05 -25.42
C GLN A 174 17.69 23.61 -24.38
#